data_AF-A0A744H8J9-F1
#
_entry.id   AF-A0A744H8J9-F1
#
_cell.length_a   1.000
_cell.length_b   1.000
_cell.length_c   1.000
_cell.angle_alpha   90.00
_cell.angle_beta   90.00
_cell.angle_gamma   90.00
#
_symmetry.space_group_name_H-M   'P 1'
#
loop_
_entity.id
_entity.type
_entity.pdbx_description
1 polymer ?
#
loop_
_entity_poly.entity_id
_entity_poly.type
_entity_poly.pdbx_seq_one_letter_code
_entity_poly.pdbx_strand_id
1 'polypeptide(L)' 'MNITAANLTPVNKVLSTRPEDLISPSAAQKLVGITATEWHYARRYRIDTSDFPINYGVGNGRYALFSASQVTEFFNRFKK' A
#
# COMPACT_ATOMS: atom_id res chain seq x y z
N MET A 1 -16.91 14.17 36.71
CA MET A 1 -15.67 13.79 35.99
C MET A 1 -16.00 13.75 34.51
N ASN A 2 -15.51 14.71 33.74
CA ASN A 2 -15.83 14.87 32.32
C ASN A 2 -14.64 14.35 31.50
N ILE A 3 -14.76 13.16 30.91
CA ILE A 3 -13.74 12.63 30.00
C ILE A 3 -13.95 13.30 28.64
N THR A 4 -13.19 14.36 28.40
CA THR A 4 -13.08 15.00 27.09
C THR A 4 -12.56 13.96 26.10
N ALA A 5 -13.38 13.61 25.10
CA ALA A 5 -12.97 12.79 23.97
C ALA A 5 -11.72 13.44 23.34
N ALA A 6 -10.60 12.71 23.36
CA ALA A 6 -9.43 13.10 22.59
C ALA A 6 -9.88 13.24 21.13
N ASN A 7 -9.85 14.49 20.64
CA ASN A 7 -10.12 14.83 19.26
C ASN A 7 -9.03 14.18 18.41
N LEU A 8 -9.25 12.93 18.03
CA LEU A 8 -8.47 12.23 17.02
C LEU A 8 -8.74 12.97 15.70
N THR A 9 -8.05 14.08 15.48
CA THR A 9 -7.92 14.65 14.14
C THR A 9 -7.47 13.49 13.25
N PRO A 10 -8.23 13.13 12.20
CA PRO A 10 -7.74 12.15 11.25
C PRO A 10 -6.42 12.72 10.74
N VAL A 11 -5.32 12.05 11.09
CA VAL A 11 -4.03 12.33 10.48
C VAL A 11 -4.29 12.11 9.01
N ASN A 12 -4.47 13.20 8.25
CA ASN A 12 -4.56 13.14 6.81
C ASN A 12 -3.31 12.37 6.39
N LYS A 13 -3.51 11.12 5.99
CA LYS A 13 -2.43 10.19 5.67
C LYS A 13 -1.85 10.70 4.37
N VAL A 14 -0.93 11.67 4.46
CA VAL A 14 -0.28 12.25 3.31
C VAL A 14 0.54 11.14 2.68
N LEU A 15 0.02 10.60 1.58
CA LEU A 15 0.74 9.63 0.77
C LEU A 15 1.91 10.39 0.15
N SER A 16 3.13 10.14 0.62
CA SER A 16 4.30 10.69 -0.08
C SER A 16 4.39 10.02 -1.45
N THR A 17 4.42 10.85 -2.49
CA THR A 17 4.61 10.47 -3.89
C THR A 17 6.00 10.86 -4.39
N ARG A 18 6.87 11.33 -3.49
CA ARG A 18 8.26 11.67 -3.83
C ARG A 18 9.01 10.40 -4.23
N PRO A 19 9.82 10.42 -5.30
CA PRO A 19 10.52 9.23 -5.79
C PRO A 19 11.31 8.48 -4.72
N GLU A 20 11.94 9.20 -3.80
CA GLU A 20 12.73 8.65 -2.69
C GLU A 20 11.92 7.88 -1.64
N ASP A 21 10.62 8.15 -1.52
CA ASP A 21 9.71 7.51 -0.56
C ASP A 21 8.97 6.30 -1.16
N LEU A 22 9.12 6.08 -2.47
CA LEU A 22 8.48 4.98 -3.17
C LEU A 22 9.33 3.71 -3.13
N ILE A 23 8.66 2.57 -3.04
CA ILE A 23 9.30 1.26 -2.91
C ILE A 23 9.05 0.37 -4.11
N SER A 24 10.04 -0.46 -4.44
CA SER A 24 9.94 -1.47 -5.51
C SER A 24 8.97 -2.60 -5.13
N PRO A 25 8.46 -3.40 -6.09
CA PRO A 25 7.61 -4.54 -5.80
C PRO A 25 8.21 -5.51 -4.78
N SER A 26 9.52 -5.79 -4.88
CA SER A 26 10.20 -6.70 -3.95
C SER A 26 10.28 -6.13 -2.53
N ALA A 27 10.45 -4.82 -2.39
CA ALA A 27 10.41 -4.16 -1.08
C ALA A 27 8.98 -4.15 -0.50
N ALA A 28 7.98 -3.90 -1.36
CA ALA A 28 6.56 -3.95 -0.99
C ALA A 28 6.15 -5.35 -0.49
N GLN A 29 6.58 -6.42 -1.16
CA GLN A 29 6.35 -7.81 -0.74
C GLN A 29 6.93 -8.11 0.65
N LYS A 30 8.18 -7.68 0.90
CA LYS A 30 8.85 -7.83 2.19
C LYS A 30 8.14 -7.04 3.29
N LEU A 31 7.69 -5.82 2.99
CA LEU A 31 7.00 -4.93 3.95
C LEU A 31 5.74 -5.58 4.52
N VAL A 32 4.92 -6.22 3.69
CA VAL A 32 3.63 -6.80 4.10
C VAL A 32 3.69 -8.31 4.35
N GLY A 33 4.88 -8.90 4.22
CA GLY A 33 5.14 -10.32 4.47
C GLY A 33 4.30 -11.22 3.57
N ILE A 34 4.46 -11.07 2.25
CA ILE A 34 3.82 -11.92 1.24
C ILE A 34 4.83 -12.39 0.20
N THR A 35 4.48 -13.46 -0.50
CA THR A 35 5.23 -13.99 -1.63
C THR A 35 4.99 -13.20 -2.92
N ALA A 36 5.90 -13.40 -3.89
CA ALA A 36 5.70 -12.86 -5.24
C ALA A 36 4.42 -13.42 -5.89
N THR A 37 4.09 -14.69 -5.64
CA THR A 37 2.88 -15.32 -6.14
C THR A 37 1.63 -14.62 -5.62
N GLU A 38 1.54 -14.35 -4.32
CA GLU A 38 0.43 -13.59 -3.72
C GLU A 38 0.33 -12.18 -4.27
N TRP A 39 1.46 -11.50 -4.47
CA TRP A 39 1.49 -10.18 -5.11
C TRP A 39 0.91 -10.23 -6.54
N HIS A 40 1.33 -11.19 -7.36
CA HIS A 40 0.83 -11.35 -8.73
C HIS A 40 -0.65 -11.73 -8.75
N TYR A 41 -1.07 -12.60 -7.83
CA TYR A 41 -2.46 -12.99 -7.67
C TYR A 41 -3.33 -11.79 -7.28
N ALA A 42 -2.93 -11.02 -6.26
CA ALA A 42 -3.65 -9.81 -5.84
C ALA A 42 -3.73 -8.77 -6.97
N ARG A 43 -2.64 -8.57 -7.72
CA ARG A 43 -2.59 -7.63 -8.86
C ARG A 43 -3.50 -8.08 -10.02
N ARG A 44 -3.58 -9.39 -10.29
CA ARG A 44 -4.32 -9.96 -11.42
C ARG A 44 -5.81 -10.12 -11.13
N TYR A 45 -6.18 -10.54 -9.93
CA TYR A 45 -7.53 -10.96 -9.61
C TYR A 45 -8.33 -9.96 -8.78
N ARG A 46 -7.70 -8.88 -8.27
CA ARG A 46 -8.36 -7.70 -7.65
C ARG A 46 -9.60 -8.07 -6.82
N ILE A 47 -9.43 -9.03 -5.91
CA ILE A 47 -10.54 -9.82 -5.33
C ILE A 47 -11.59 -8.96 -4.64
N ASP A 48 -11.18 -7.83 -4.08
CA ASP A 48 -12.10 -6.78 -3.67
C ASP A 48 -11.59 -5.41 -4.11
N THR A 49 -12.26 -4.88 -5.13
CA THR A 49 -12.23 -3.48 -5.59
C THR A 49 -10.94 -3.00 -6.29
N SER A 50 -11.13 -2.02 -7.16
CA SER A 50 -10.18 -1.37 -8.09
C SER A 50 -8.94 -0.68 -7.48
N ASP A 51 -8.50 -1.10 -6.29
CA ASP A 51 -7.63 -0.38 -5.36
C ASP A 51 -6.20 -0.95 -5.25
N PHE A 52 -5.72 -1.70 -6.25
CA PHE A 52 -4.31 -2.10 -6.22
C PHE A 52 -3.41 -0.85 -6.12
N PRO A 53 -2.34 -0.85 -5.29
CA PRO A 53 -1.49 0.32 -5.10
C PRO A 53 -1.05 0.94 -6.42
N ILE A 54 -1.12 2.27 -6.49
CA ILE A 54 -0.78 3.03 -7.70
C ILE A 54 0.70 2.83 -7.99
N ASN A 55 1.01 2.52 -9.25
CA ASN A 55 2.38 2.52 -9.74
C ASN A 55 2.77 3.93 -10.17
N TYR A 56 3.62 4.58 -9.37
CA TYR A 56 4.20 5.90 -9.62
C TYR A 56 5.50 5.84 -10.44
N GLY A 57 5.98 4.63 -10.77
CA GLY A 57 7.16 4.41 -11.59
C GLY A 57 6.85 4.32 -13.09
N VAL A 58 7.89 4.08 -13.90
CA VAL A 58 7.76 3.95 -15.36
C VAL A 58 7.64 2.48 -15.78
N GLY A 59 6.48 2.08 -16.29
CA GLY A 59 6.27 0.73 -16.85
C GLY A 59 6.04 -0.36 -15.79
N ASN A 60 6.31 -1.62 -16.16
CA ASN A 60 5.99 -2.81 -15.34
C ASN A 60 7.26 -3.43 -14.72
N GLY A 61 7.12 -4.05 -13.54
CA GLY A 61 8.18 -4.87 -12.94
C GLY A 61 9.24 -4.04 -12.21
N ARG A 62 10.50 -4.07 -12.68
CA ARG A 62 11.67 -3.51 -11.99
C ARG A 62 11.59 -1.99 -11.75
N TYR A 63 10.92 -1.28 -12.64
CA TYR A 63 10.76 0.17 -12.58
C TYR A 63 9.42 0.60 -11.96
N ALA A 64 8.60 -0.36 -11.52
CA ALA A 64 7.39 -0.04 -10.79
C ALA A 64 7.75 0.46 -9.39
N LEU A 65 7.06 1.51 -8.95
CA LEU A 65 7.31 2.17 -7.67
C LEU A 65 5.96 2.43 -6.99
N PHE A 66 5.84 2.03 -5.72
CA PHE A 66 4.58 2.06 -4.98
C PHE A 66 4.74 2.83 -3.68
N SER A 67 3.66 3.47 -3.23
CA SER A 67 3.61 4.05 -1.89
C SER A 67 3.53 2.95 -0.83
N ALA A 68 4.46 2.94 0.12
CA ALA A 68 4.48 1.96 1.22
C ALA A 68 3.17 1.95 2.02
N SER A 69 2.56 3.11 2.22
CA SER A 69 1.27 3.26 2.91
C SER A 69 0.10 2.66 2.14
N GLN A 70 0.05 2.81 0.81
CA GLN A 70 -0.99 2.19 -0.03
C GLN A 70 -0.84 0.67 -0.07
N VAL A 71 0.41 0.18 -0.19
CA VAL A 71 0.72 -1.25 -0.15
C VAL A 71 0.25 -1.86 1.17
N THR A 72 0.62 -1.26 2.29
CA THR A 72 0.25 -1.76 3.62
C THR A 72 -1.26 -1.79 3.81
N GLU A 73 -1.95 -0.73 3.42
CA GLU A 73 -3.41 -0.64 3.54
C GLU A 73 -4.14 -1.65 2.66
N PHE A 74 -3.70 -1.81 1.41
CA PHE A 74 -4.25 -2.81 0.51
C PHE A 74 -4.08 -4.22 1.08
N PHE A 75 -2.87 -4.62 1.49
CA PHE A 75 -2.64 -5.99 1.97
C PHE A 75 -3.19 -6.27 3.37
N ASN A 76 -3.41 -5.25 4.21
CA ASN A 76 -4.17 -5.38 5.45
C ASN A 76 -5.65 -5.69 5.21
N ARG A 77 -6.22 -5.20 4.09
CA ARG A 77 -7.59 -5.55 3.67
C ARG A 77 -7.62 -6.92 2.97
N PHE A 78 -6.64 -7.19 2.11
CA PHE A 78 -6.55 -8.45 1.34
C PHE A 78 -6.36 -9.71 2.21
N LYS A 79 -5.76 -9.58 3.40
CA LYS A 79 -5.59 -10.70 4.35
C LYS A 79 -6.81 -10.95 5.26
N LYS A 80 -7.83 -10.10 5.22
CA LYS A 80 -9.10 -10.27 5.95
C LYS A 80 -10.10 -10.99 5.07
#